data_AF-A0A3M1DEH2-F1
#
_entry.id   AF-A0A3M1DEH2-F1
#
_cell.length_a   1.000
_cell.length_b   1.000
_cell.length_c   1.000
_cell.angle_alpha   90.00
_cell.angle_beta   90.00
_cell.angle_gamma   90.00
#
_symmetry.space_group_name_H-M   'P 1'
#
loop_
_entity.id
_entity.type
_entity.pdbx_description
1 polymer ?
#
loop_
_entity_poly.entity_id
_entity_poly.type
_entity_poly.pdbx_seq_one_letter_code
_entity_poly.pdbx_strand_id
1 'polypeptide(L)'
;DRVLELRFENKNGVFTLVLEFLPPGNALLLNNAGKIINLLEPKRLSARTLRGGALYEPPPAQFNTRDASEEEIVQQLSLSTKNLVRSLATKLGLGGEYAEECCARNGFPKDAERLSPQELRAVAVGVRELFTITPDACASDAEATPFPFVSKELPEKHPSFSHAIEHVVTLGEDREEEAVVERVAAARRSKAAEVIAQQRAALTALNRSAEENQRKGELLYEHYQAVESLLNEINELRKHHDWKTIKERLKGRAQIDEAKGCVTIDLE
;
A
#
# COMPACT_ATOMS: atom_id res chain seq x y z
N ASP A 1 24.08 19.21 -0.76
CA ASP A 1 22.79 18.54 -1.00
C ASP A 1 23.04 17.05 -1.29
N ARG A 2 22.01 16.23 -1.41
CA ARG A 2 22.05 14.77 -1.66
C ARG A 2 22.29 14.46 -3.14
N VAL A 3 23.39 14.97 -3.68
CA VAL A 3 23.82 14.77 -5.08
C VAL A 3 25.28 14.37 -5.09
N LEU A 4 25.60 13.28 -5.79
CA LEU A 4 26.97 12.80 -5.98
C LEU A 4 27.36 12.92 -7.45
N GLU A 5 28.51 13.52 -7.73
CA GLU A 5 29.07 13.62 -9.07
C GLU A 5 30.34 12.77 -9.18
N LEU A 6 30.34 11.83 -10.12
CA LEU A 6 31.48 10.99 -10.43
C LEU A 6 32.01 11.37 -11.82
N ARG A 7 33.23 11.92 -11.86
CA ARG A 7 33.86 12.35 -13.11
C ARG A 7 34.76 11.24 -13.66
N PHE A 8 34.55 10.90 -14.93
CA PHE A 8 35.30 9.91 -15.66
C PHE A 8 35.99 10.54 -16.86
N GLU A 9 37.19 10.06 -17.16
CA GLU A 9 37.95 10.46 -18.33
C GLU A 9 38.42 9.22 -19.08
N ASN A 10 38.20 9.20 -20.40
CA ASN A 10 38.71 8.16 -21.27
C ASN A 10 39.09 8.75 -22.64
N LYS A 11 39.54 7.90 -23.57
CA LYS A 11 39.93 8.31 -24.93
C LYS A 11 38.83 9.03 -25.74
N ASN A 12 37.57 8.88 -25.36
CA ASN A 12 36.41 9.50 -26.00
C ASN A 12 36.00 10.83 -25.32
N GLY A 13 36.67 11.24 -24.24
CA GLY A 13 36.46 12.51 -23.55
C GLY A 13 36.11 12.36 -22.06
N VAL A 14 35.64 13.47 -21.49
CA VAL A 14 35.22 13.59 -20.09
C VAL A 14 33.71 13.42 -19.98
N PHE A 15 33.29 12.61 -19.00
CA PHE A 15 31.89 12.36 -18.67
C PHE A 15 31.67 12.51 -17.17
N THR A 16 30.46 12.91 -16.77
CA THR A 16 30.08 13.01 -15.35
C THR A 16 28.82 12.19 -15.13
N LEU A 17 28.86 11.23 -14.21
CA LEU A 17 27.67 10.55 -13.70
C LEU A 17 27.18 11.30 -12.47
N VAL A 18 25.99 11.86 -12.55
CA VAL A 18 25.31 12.53 -11.46
C VAL A 18 24.28 11.58 -10.86
N LEU A 19 24.37 11.32 -9.56
CA LEU A 19 23.40 10.54 -8.79
C LEU A 19 22.66 11.48 -7.85
N GLU A 20 21.36 11.66 -8.07
CA GLU A 20 20.47 12.42 -7.19
C GLU A 20 19.78 11.47 -6.22
N PHE A 21 20.03 11.59 -4.92
CA PHE A 21 19.40 10.80 -3.85
C PHE A 21 18.20 11.54 -3.21
N LEU A 22 17.50 12.33 -4.02
CA LEU A 22 16.28 13.05 -3.65
C LEU A 22 15.07 12.24 -4.14
N PRO A 23 14.19 11.72 -3.28
CA PRO A 23 13.08 10.87 -3.71
C PRO A 23 12.28 11.49 -4.87
N PRO A 24 12.03 10.76 -5.97
CA PRO A 24 12.24 9.32 -6.17
C PRO A 24 13.65 8.90 -6.66
N GLY A 25 14.65 9.78 -6.63
CA GLY A 25 16.02 9.53 -7.05
C GLY A 25 16.21 9.67 -8.57
N ASN A 26 17.44 9.86 -9.04
CA ASN A 26 17.76 9.79 -10.47
C ASN A 26 19.26 9.55 -10.71
N ALA A 27 19.61 9.02 -11.88
CA ALA A 27 20.99 8.93 -12.36
C ALA A 27 21.08 9.57 -13.75
N LEU A 28 22.01 10.49 -13.94
CA LEU A 28 22.20 11.23 -15.19
C LEU A 28 23.65 11.10 -15.65
N LEU A 29 23.84 10.79 -16.93
CA LEU A 29 25.15 10.83 -17.55
C LEU A 29 25.28 12.12 -18.36
N LEU A 30 26.30 12.91 -18.05
CA LEU A 30 26.59 14.19 -18.68
C LEU A 30 27.84 14.09 -19.56
N ASN A 31 27.88 14.87 -20.63
CA ASN A 31 29.11 15.11 -21.39
C ASN A 31 29.95 16.25 -20.78
N ASN A 32 31.13 16.51 -21.36
CA ASN A 32 32.04 17.59 -20.93
C ASN A 32 31.42 19.01 -20.95
N ALA A 33 30.35 19.22 -21.70
CA ALA A 33 29.62 20.50 -21.73
C ALA A 33 28.48 20.57 -20.69
N GLY A 34 28.34 19.57 -19.82
CA GLY A 34 27.26 19.49 -18.83
C GLY A 34 25.90 19.12 -19.41
N LYS A 35 25.82 18.68 -20.68
CA LYS A 35 24.55 18.23 -21.28
C LYS A 35 24.26 16.80 -20.92
N ILE A 36 23.01 16.53 -20.57
CA ILE A 36 22.49 15.19 -20.28
C ILE A 36 22.52 14.36 -21.57
N ILE A 37 23.42 13.39 -21.64
CA ILE A 37 23.47 12.43 -22.76
C ILE A 37 22.58 11.22 -22.51
N ASN A 38 22.42 10.81 -21.24
CA ASN A 38 21.49 9.78 -20.83
C ASN A 38 20.99 10.03 -19.41
N LEU A 39 19.84 9.45 -19.05
CA LEU A 39 19.26 9.54 -17.72
C LEU A 39 18.37 8.32 -17.47
N LEU A 40 18.29 7.90 -16.20
CA LEU A 40 17.47 6.77 -15.80
C LEU A 40 15.98 7.06 -16.06
N GLU A 41 15.51 8.23 -15.62
CA GLU A 41 14.12 8.64 -15.81
C GLU A 41 14.02 10.13 -16.21
N PRO A 42 13.37 10.46 -17.34
CA PRO A 42 12.98 11.82 -17.67
C PRO A 42 11.99 12.38 -16.65
N LYS A 43 12.26 13.59 -16.14
CA LYS A 43 11.44 14.20 -15.08
C LYS A 43 11.14 15.66 -15.39
N ARG A 44 9.89 16.06 -15.17
CA ARG A 44 9.49 17.47 -15.16
C ARG A 44 9.18 17.88 -13.74
N LEU A 45 10.09 18.65 -13.14
CA LEU A 45 9.96 19.19 -11.79
C LEU A 45 9.48 20.64 -11.86
N SER A 46 9.02 21.18 -10.74
CA SER A 46 8.57 22.58 -10.65
C SER A 46 9.69 23.57 -10.99
N ALA A 47 10.91 23.28 -10.55
CA ALA A 47 12.07 24.16 -10.72
C ALA A 47 12.93 23.84 -11.96
N ARG A 48 12.91 22.59 -12.47
CA ARG A 48 13.80 22.15 -13.56
C ARG A 48 13.20 21.00 -14.37
N THR A 49 13.69 20.78 -15.58
CA THR A 49 13.33 19.62 -16.42
C THR A 49 14.56 18.79 -16.73
N LEU A 50 14.53 17.51 -16.38
CA LEU A 50 15.57 16.54 -16.67
C LEU A 50 15.18 15.73 -17.92
N ARG A 51 15.88 15.98 -19.03
CA ARG A 51 15.69 15.27 -20.30
C ARG A 51 16.98 15.20 -21.10
N GLY A 52 17.09 14.22 -21.98
CA GLY A 52 18.21 14.10 -22.92
C GLY A 52 18.41 15.36 -23.76
N GLY A 53 19.68 15.75 -23.93
CA GLY A 53 20.12 16.93 -24.69
C GLY A 53 20.04 18.27 -23.94
N ALA A 54 19.33 18.33 -22.81
CA ALA A 54 19.28 19.55 -21.98
C ALA A 54 20.57 19.73 -21.16
N LEU A 55 20.87 20.98 -20.79
CA LEU A 55 21.91 21.27 -19.80
C LEU A 55 21.43 20.79 -18.43
N TYR A 56 22.30 20.13 -17.67
CA TYR A 56 21.97 19.74 -16.31
C TYR A 56 21.95 20.95 -15.38
N GLU A 57 20.91 21.01 -14.55
CA GLU A 57 20.79 21.96 -13.46
C GLU A 57 20.62 21.17 -12.16
N PRO A 58 21.43 21.45 -11.12
CA PRO A 58 21.28 20.78 -9.84
C PRO A 58 19.95 21.18 -9.15
N PRO A 59 19.54 20.43 -8.12
CA PRO A 59 18.46 20.85 -7.24
C PRO A 59 18.63 22.27 -6.69
N PRO A 60 17.53 23.00 -6.44
CA PRO A 60 17.59 24.30 -5.79
C PRO A 60 18.39 24.20 -4.49
N ALA A 61 19.36 25.10 -4.33
CA ALA A 61 20.23 25.09 -3.16
C ALA A 61 19.41 25.24 -1.87
N GLN A 62 19.72 24.39 -0.90
CA GLN A 62 19.20 24.49 0.46
C GLN A 62 20.21 25.21 1.36
N PHE A 63 19.76 25.61 2.56
CA PHE A 63 20.65 26.15 3.57
C PHE A 63 21.77 25.15 3.88
N ASN A 64 23.03 25.60 3.80
CA ASN A 64 24.18 24.73 4.02
C ASN A 64 24.57 24.70 5.50
N THR A 65 23.97 23.79 6.25
CA THR A 65 24.20 23.66 7.69
C THR A 65 25.60 23.21 8.07
N ARG A 66 26.29 22.48 7.18
CA ARG A 66 27.65 21.98 7.46
C ARG A 66 28.65 23.13 7.61
N ASP A 67 28.53 24.14 6.75
CA ASP A 67 29.47 25.27 6.69
C ASP A 67 28.94 26.54 7.38
N ALA A 68 27.72 26.48 7.92
CA ALA A 68 27.08 27.62 8.59
C ALA A 68 27.69 27.90 9.97
N SER A 69 27.73 29.19 10.33
CA SER A 69 28.07 29.61 11.69
C SER A 69 26.94 29.32 12.68
N GLU A 70 27.25 29.32 13.98
CA GLU A 70 26.24 29.16 15.03
C GLU A 70 25.20 30.27 14.98
N GLU A 71 25.62 31.50 14.71
CA GLU A 71 24.74 32.66 14.54
C GLU A 71 23.79 32.47 13.35
N GLU A 72 24.28 31.96 12.23
CA GLU A 72 23.45 31.67 11.05
C GLU A 72 22.41 30.59 11.34
N ILE A 73 22.80 29.53 12.08
CA ILE A 73 21.88 28.47 12.51
C ILE A 73 20.80 29.04 13.44
N VAL A 74 21.18 29.86 14.43
CA VAL A 74 20.23 30.52 15.36
C VAL A 74 19.28 31.42 14.58
N GLN A 75 19.79 32.20 13.62
CA GLN A 75 18.95 33.04 12.76
C GLN A 75 17.95 32.21 11.97
N GLN A 76 18.37 31.12 11.32
CA GLN A 76 17.47 30.23 10.58
C GLN A 76 16.37 29.61 11.47
N LEU A 77 16.73 29.18 12.69
CA LEU A 77 15.78 28.59 13.62
C LEU A 77 14.78 29.61 14.17
N SER A 78 15.22 30.85 14.46
CA SER A 78 14.34 31.91 14.96
C SER A 78 13.28 32.38 13.95
N LEU A 79 13.51 32.14 12.65
CA LEU A 79 12.53 32.40 11.58
C LEU A 79 11.46 31.30 11.46
N SER A 80 11.58 30.20 12.19
CA SER A 80 10.63 29.09 12.13
C SER A 80 9.50 29.26 13.14
N THR A 81 8.28 28.94 12.71
CA THR A 81 7.09 28.87 13.57
C THR A 81 6.71 27.43 13.93
N LYS A 82 7.51 26.45 13.51
CA LYS A 82 7.27 25.02 13.75
C LYS A 82 8.01 24.56 15.00
N ASN A 83 7.63 23.41 15.53
CA ASN A 83 8.40 22.74 16.58
C ASN A 83 9.85 22.47 16.16
N LEU A 84 10.72 22.22 17.15
CA LEU A 84 12.16 22.13 16.98
C LEU A 84 12.57 21.09 15.93
N VAL A 85 12.06 19.85 16.01
CA VAL A 85 12.41 18.79 15.06
C VAL A 85 12.04 19.17 13.63
N ARG A 86 10.84 19.73 13.40
CA ARG A 86 10.43 20.18 12.06
C ARG A 86 11.25 21.37 11.57
N SER A 87 11.64 22.26 12.47
CA SER A 87 12.50 23.41 12.17
C SER A 87 13.88 22.95 11.73
N LEU A 88 14.53 22.07 12.49
CA LEU A 88 15.80 21.44 12.15
C LEU A 88 15.72 20.69 10.80
N ALA A 89 14.69 19.87 10.61
CA ALA A 89 14.54 19.08 9.39
C ALA A 89 14.36 19.94 8.13
N THR A 90 13.59 21.03 8.22
CA THR A 90 13.18 21.80 7.03
C THR A 90 13.95 23.09 6.81
N LYS A 91 14.40 23.79 7.87
CA LYS A 91 15.19 25.02 7.75
C LYS A 91 16.68 24.74 7.62
N LEU A 92 17.16 23.72 8.33
CA LEU A 92 18.57 23.30 8.28
C LEU A 92 18.81 22.10 7.36
N GLY A 93 17.78 21.58 6.68
CA GLY A 93 17.96 20.48 5.72
C GLY A 93 18.53 19.18 6.31
N LEU A 94 18.47 19.00 7.64
CA LEU A 94 18.99 17.81 8.31
C LEU A 94 18.18 16.54 8.00
N GLY A 95 16.92 16.70 7.54
CA GLY A 95 15.97 15.59 7.50
C GLY A 95 15.44 15.24 8.90
N GLY A 96 14.41 14.40 8.94
CA GLY A 96 13.73 14.07 10.20
C GLY A 96 14.62 13.33 11.20
N GLU A 97 15.40 12.36 10.72
CA GLU A 97 16.17 11.46 11.58
C GLU A 97 17.32 12.17 12.28
N TYR A 98 18.12 12.95 11.54
CA TYR A 98 19.18 13.76 12.16
C TYR A 98 18.62 14.89 13.02
N ALA A 99 17.43 15.41 12.71
CA ALA A 99 16.77 16.39 13.57
C ALA A 99 16.36 15.77 14.92
N GLU A 100 15.77 14.58 14.90
CA GLU A 100 15.43 13.84 16.12
C GLU A 100 16.67 13.43 16.91
N GLU A 101 17.72 13.00 16.21
CA GLU A 101 19.01 12.67 16.82
C GLU A 101 19.66 13.87 17.49
N CYS A 102 19.65 15.04 16.83
CA CYS A 102 20.13 16.29 17.41
C CYS A 102 19.41 16.61 18.73
N CYS A 103 18.08 16.50 18.75
CA CYS A 103 17.28 16.77 19.94
C CYS A 103 17.60 15.77 21.05
N ALA A 104 17.57 14.47 20.75
CA ALA A 104 17.80 13.40 21.73
C ALA A 104 19.19 13.50 22.37
N ARG A 105 20.24 13.71 21.55
CA ARG A 105 21.63 13.81 22.01
C ARG A 105 21.87 15.01 22.92
N ASN A 106 21.15 16.11 22.69
CA ASN A 106 21.30 17.34 23.46
C ASN A 106 20.24 17.51 24.55
N GLY A 107 19.39 16.51 24.78
CA GLY A 107 18.36 16.55 25.83
C GLY A 107 17.20 17.52 25.55
N PHE A 108 16.95 17.88 24.30
CA PHE A 108 15.82 18.73 23.93
C PHE A 108 14.55 17.90 23.65
N PRO A 109 13.37 18.32 24.15
CA PRO A 109 12.11 17.65 23.83
C PRO A 109 11.76 17.82 22.34
N LYS A 110 11.25 16.74 21.72
CA LYS A 110 10.97 16.68 20.26
C LYS A 110 9.94 17.72 19.80
N ASP A 111 9.03 18.09 20.69
CA ASP A 111 7.91 19.00 20.49
C ASP A 111 8.16 20.41 21.02
N ALA A 112 9.40 20.76 21.39
CA ALA A 112 9.73 22.11 21.83
C ALA A 112 9.33 23.16 20.77
N GLU A 113 8.45 24.10 21.13
CA GLU A 113 7.98 25.15 20.22
C GLU A 113 8.61 26.51 20.50
N ARG A 114 8.95 26.79 21.77
CA ARG A 114 9.53 28.07 22.21
C ARG A 114 10.84 27.80 22.91
N LEU A 115 11.92 28.21 22.28
CA LEU A 115 13.27 28.15 22.84
C LEU A 115 13.74 29.57 23.15
N SER A 116 14.34 29.73 24.32
CA SER A 116 15.08 30.93 24.67
C SER A 116 16.29 31.12 23.74
N PRO A 117 16.84 32.34 23.62
CA PRO A 117 18.05 32.58 22.86
C PRO A 117 19.25 31.73 23.32
N GLN A 118 19.28 31.35 24.60
CA GLN A 118 20.33 30.48 25.15
C GLN A 118 20.15 29.02 24.69
N GLU A 119 18.92 28.51 24.70
CA GLU A 119 18.61 27.17 24.20
C GLU A 119 18.85 27.07 22.69
N LEU A 120 18.51 28.10 21.91
CA LEU A 120 18.81 28.12 20.46
C LEU A 120 20.30 28.04 20.17
N ARG A 121 21.15 28.71 20.97
CA ARG A 121 22.60 28.58 20.85
C ARG A 121 23.07 27.16 21.19
N ALA A 122 22.55 26.57 22.26
CA ALA A 122 22.86 25.19 22.60
C ALA A 122 22.45 24.20 21.50
N VAL A 123 21.28 24.39 20.87
CA VAL A 123 20.86 23.62 19.69
C VAL A 123 21.84 23.82 18.54
N ALA A 124 22.26 25.06 18.25
CA ALA A 124 23.20 25.35 17.16
C ALA A 124 24.56 24.65 17.35
N VAL A 125 25.07 24.63 18.58
CA VAL A 125 26.26 23.85 18.96
C VAL A 125 26.01 22.36 18.70
N GLY A 126 24.92 21.81 19.21
CA GLY A 126 24.57 20.39 19.02
C GLY A 126 24.43 19.98 17.55
N VAL A 127 23.90 20.86 16.70
CA VAL A 127 23.83 20.63 15.24
C VAL A 127 25.23 20.54 14.64
N ARG A 128 26.15 21.42 15.02
CA ARG A 128 27.54 21.39 14.52
C ARG A 128 28.29 20.15 15.00
N GLU A 129 28.06 19.75 16.26
CA GLU A 129 28.66 18.54 16.83
C GLU A 129 28.31 17.29 16.03
N LEU A 130 27.08 17.17 15.49
CA LEU A 130 26.70 16.04 14.64
C LEU A 130 27.64 15.83 13.45
N PHE A 131 28.17 16.91 12.85
CA PHE A 131 29.09 16.83 11.72
C PHE A 131 30.54 16.48 12.09
N THR A 132 30.83 16.42 13.39
CA THR A 132 32.14 16.04 13.94
C THR A 132 32.18 14.60 14.46
N ILE A 133 31.03 13.92 14.51
CA ILE A 133 30.95 12.53 14.98
C ILE A 133 31.73 11.63 14.02
N THR A 134 32.67 10.86 14.58
CA THR A 134 33.38 9.82 13.83
C THR A 134 32.41 8.72 13.44
N PRO A 135 32.39 8.29 12.16
CA PRO A 135 31.57 7.17 11.73
C PRO A 135 31.87 5.89 12.52
N ASP A 136 30.82 5.24 13.01
CA ASP A 136 30.84 3.96 13.73
C ASP A 136 29.51 3.26 13.40
N ALA A 137 29.44 2.73 12.18
CA ALA A 137 28.18 2.41 11.53
C ALA A 137 27.35 1.39 12.31
N CYS A 138 26.04 1.63 12.37
CA CYS A 138 25.08 0.72 12.99
C CYS A 138 23.96 0.37 12.02
N ALA A 139 23.36 -0.80 12.19
CA ALA A 139 22.13 -1.14 11.51
C ALA A 139 21.13 -1.87 12.42
N SER A 140 19.89 -1.83 11.98
CA SER A 140 18.82 -2.74 12.33
C SER A 140 18.38 -3.47 11.05
N ASP A 141 17.34 -4.29 11.14
CA ASP A 141 16.78 -4.93 9.96
C ASP A 141 16.15 -3.96 8.95
N ALA A 142 15.90 -2.70 9.32
CA ALA A 142 15.17 -1.74 8.49
C ALA A 142 15.97 -0.49 8.13
N GLU A 143 17.05 -0.21 8.85
CA GLU A 143 17.74 1.07 8.75
C GLU A 143 19.22 0.95 9.11
N ALA A 144 20.05 1.70 8.40
CA ALA A 144 21.46 1.86 8.66
C ALA A 144 21.77 3.33 9.01
N THR A 145 22.59 3.56 10.03
CA THR A 145 23.08 4.89 10.40
C THR A 145 24.62 4.94 10.34
N PRO A 146 25.20 6.11 10.03
CA PRO A 146 26.66 6.23 9.92
C PRO A 146 27.36 6.20 11.29
N PHE A 147 26.63 6.40 12.38
CA PHE A 147 27.07 6.31 13.77
C PHE A 147 25.89 5.90 14.67
N PRO A 148 26.12 5.49 15.93
CA PRO A 148 25.05 5.11 16.83
C PRO A 148 24.17 6.32 17.16
N PHE A 149 22.89 6.22 16.82
CA PHE A 149 21.90 7.23 17.19
C PHE A 149 21.48 7.01 18.63
N VAL A 150 21.28 8.09 19.39
CA VAL A 150 20.67 8.04 20.73
C VAL A 150 19.14 8.07 20.62
N SER A 151 18.64 8.67 19.53
CA SER A 151 17.21 8.73 19.20
C SER A 151 16.61 7.37 18.79
N LYS A 152 17.45 6.40 18.45
CA LYS A 152 17.07 5.07 17.97
C LYS A 152 17.99 4.03 18.60
N GLU A 153 17.43 2.95 19.13
CA GLU A 153 18.24 1.81 19.57
C GLU A 153 18.58 0.94 18.36
N LEU A 154 19.72 1.21 17.71
CA LEU A 154 20.25 0.37 16.64
C LEU A 154 21.29 -0.59 17.22
N PRO A 155 21.01 -1.90 17.26
CA PRO A 155 21.73 -2.84 18.13
C PRO A 155 23.06 -3.31 17.56
N GLU A 156 23.21 -3.36 16.23
CA GLU A 156 24.35 -4.03 15.60
C GLU A 156 25.33 -3.05 14.99
N LYS A 157 26.61 -3.20 15.34
CA LYS A 157 27.71 -2.44 14.73
C LYS A 157 28.22 -3.16 13.49
N HIS A 158 28.55 -2.38 12.47
CA HIS A 158 29.10 -2.89 11.21
C HIS A 158 30.49 -2.30 10.93
N PRO A 159 31.36 -3.03 10.19
CA PRO A 159 32.72 -2.56 9.87
C PRO A 159 32.78 -1.24 9.09
N SER A 160 31.73 -0.93 8.34
CA SER A 160 31.60 0.29 7.55
C SER A 160 30.13 0.60 7.29
N PHE A 161 29.84 1.83 6.91
CA PHE A 161 28.49 2.21 6.52
C PHE A 161 27.99 1.44 5.28
N SER A 162 28.88 1.05 4.36
CA SER A 162 28.53 0.19 3.23
C SER A 162 28.04 -1.19 3.68
N HIS A 163 28.69 -1.81 4.67
CA HIS A 163 28.24 -3.09 5.23
C HIS A 163 26.91 -2.95 6.00
N ALA A 164 26.70 -1.83 6.68
CA ALA A 164 25.42 -1.53 7.33
C ALA A 164 24.28 -1.41 6.30
N ILE A 165 24.51 -0.71 5.18
CA ILE A 165 23.55 -0.62 4.08
C ILE A 165 23.28 -2.01 3.46
N GLU A 166 24.32 -2.79 3.20
CA GLU A 166 24.20 -4.15 2.65
C GLU A 166 23.32 -5.06 3.53
N HIS A 167 23.50 -4.99 4.86
CA HIS A 167 22.66 -5.72 5.82
C HIS A 167 21.18 -5.38 5.66
N VAL A 168 20.86 -4.07 5.62
CA VAL A 168 19.47 -3.60 5.48
C VAL A 168 18.87 -3.96 4.13
N VAL A 169 19.63 -3.83 3.05
CA VAL A 169 19.14 -4.12 1.69
C VAL A 169 18.84 -5.61 1.55
N THR A 170 19.75 -6.48 2.00
CA THR A 170 19.57 -7.94 1.93
C THR A 170 18.30 -8.38 2.68
N LEU A 171 18.11 -7.88 3.91
CA LEU A 171 16.90 -8.18 4.69
C LEU A 171 15.64 -7.58 4.08
N GLY A 172 15.76 -6.44 3.39
CA GLY A 172 14.67 -5.82 2.64
C GLY A 172 14.20 -6.71 1.49
N GLU A 173 15.12 -7.30 0.74
CA GLU A 173 14.82 -8.23 -0.36
C GLU A 173 14.11 -9.48 0.16
N ASP A 174 14.61 -10.10 1.22
CA ASP A 174 13.97 -11.27 1.85
C ASP A 174 12.53 -10.97 2.30
N ARG A 175 12.31 -9.79 2.89
CA ARG A 175 10.97 -9.33 3.32
C ARG A 175 10.04 -9.07 2.16
N GLU A 176 10.53 -8.51 1.05
CA GLU A 176 9.72 -8.31 -0.14
C GLU A 176 9.28 -9.65 -0.75
N GLU A 177 10.18 -10.63 -0.80
CA GLU A 177 9.86 -11.99 -1.25
C GLU A 177 8.79 -12.64 -0.35
N GLU A 178 8.96 -12.59 0.98
CA GLU A 178 7.98 -13.10 1.94
C GLU A 178 6.62 -12.40 1.80
N ALA A 179 6.61 -11.07 1.64
CA ALA A 179 5.38 -10.29 1.46
C ALA A 179 4.64 -10.66 0.16
N VAL A 180 5.37 -10.96 -0.92
CA VAL A 180 4.78 -11.45 -2.18
C VAL A 180 4.15 -12.82 -1.98
N VAL A 181 4.84 -13.75 -1.31
CA VAL A 181 4.32 -15.09 -1.00
C VAL A 181 3.05 -14.99 -0.16
N GLU A 182 3.05 -14.14 0.87
CA GLU A 182 1.90 -13.98 1.75
C GLU A 182 0.71 -13.32 1.04
N ARG A 183 0.93 -12.35 0.14
CA ARG A 183 -0.15 -11.79 -0.71
C ARG A 183 -0.80 -12.85 -1.58
N VAL A 184 -0.01 -13.72 -2.21
CA VAL A 184 -0.53 -14.82 -3.02
C VAL A 184 -1.31 -15.82 -2.16
N ALA A 185 -0.80 -16.15 -0.98
CA ALA A 185 -1.48 -17.03 -0.03
C ALA A 185 -2.80 -16.42 0.46
N ALA A 186 -2.81 -15.14 0.80
CA ALA A 186 -4.00 -14.40 1.22
C ALA A 186 -5.08 -14.36 0.12
N ALA A 187 -4.70 -14.12 -1.13
CA ALA A 187 -5.61 -14.15 -2.26
C ALA A 187 -6.23 -15.55 -2.45
N ARG A 188 -5.44 -16.63 -2.32
CA ARG A 188 -5.95 -18.01 -2.37
C ARG A 188 -6.92 -18.30 -1.23
N ARG A 189 -6.61 -17.88 0.00
CA ARG A 189 -7.49 -18.04 1.16
C ARG A 189 -8.81 -17.30 0.98
N SER A 190 -8.77 -16.08 0.46
CA SER A 190 -9.97 -15.28 0.16
C SER A 190 -10.86 -15.98 -0.87
N LYS A 191 -10.29 -16.46 -1.98
CA LYS A 191 -11.04 -17.20 -3.00
C LYS A 191 -11.64 -18.50 -2.47
N ALA A 192 -10.89 -19.26 -1.67
CA ALA A 192 -11.40 -20.48 -1.04
C ALA A 192 -12.54 -20.18 -0.06
N ALA A 193 -12.44 -19.11 0.73
CA ALA A 193 -13.49 -18.70 1.65
C ALA A 193 -14.79 -18.31 0.92
N GLU A 194 -14.69 -17.62 -0.22
CA GLU A 194 -15.85 -17.29 -1.06
C GLU A 194 -16.52 -18.56 -1.61
N VAL A 195 -15.74 -19.51 -2.12
CA VAL A 195 -16.28 -20.80 -2.61
C VAL A 195 -16.98 -21.56 -1.48
N ILE A 196 -16.39 -21.62 -0.28
CA ILE A 196 -17.01 -22.27 0.88
C ILE A 196 -18.33 -21.59 1.24
N ALA A 197 -18.40 -20.26 1.20
CA ALA A 197 -19.63 -19.52 1.48
C ALA A 197 -20.74 -19.85 0.46
N GLN A 198 -20.41 -19.88 -0.83
CA GLN A 198 -21.34 -20.26 -1.89
C GLN A 198 -21.82 -21.71 -1.74
N GLN A 199 -20.91 -22.64 -1.43
CA GLN A 199 -21.25 -24.05 -1.21
C GLN A 199 -22.16 -24.23 0.00
N ARG A 200 -21.92 -23.51 1.10
CA ARG A 200 -22.79 -23.53 2.28
C ARG A 200 -24.19 -23.00 1.95
N ALA A 201 -24.28 -21.89 1.23
CA ALA A 201 -25.58 -21.34 0.79
C ALA A 201 -26.34 -22.33 -0.12
N ALA A 202 -25.63 -22.98 -1.05
CA ALA A 202 -26.20 -24.00 -1.92
C ALA A 202 -26.72 -25.22 -1.12
N LEU A 203 -25.96 -25.70 -0.13
CA LEU A 203 -26.39 -26.79 0.75
C LEU A 203 -27.65 -26.42 1.53
N THR A 204 -27.73 -25.21 2.08
CA THR A 204 -28.93 -24.73 2.77
C THR A 204 -30.15 -24.70 1.85
N ALA A 205 -29.99 -24.21 0.61
CA ALA A 205 -31.07 -24.17 -0.36
C ALA A 205 -31.54 -25.57 -0.79
N LEU A 206 -30.59 -26.50 -1.00
CA LEU A 206 -30.88 -27.89 -1.34
C LEU A 206 -31.60 -28.61 -0.21
N ASN A 207 -31.17 -28.44 1.05
CA ASN A 207 -31.84 -29.04 2.21
C ASN A 207 -33.28 -28.54 2.34
N ARG A 208 -33.51 -27.23 2.21
CA ARG A 208 -34.88 -26.68 2.21
C ARG A 208 -35.73 -27.27 1.08
N SER A 209 -35.18 -27.36 -0.14
CA SER A 209 -35.91 -27.96 -1.26
C SER A 209 -36.19 -29.45 -1.04
N ALA A 210 -35.27 -30.18 -0.40
CA ALA A 210 -35.46 -31.58 -0.06
C ALA A 210 -36.61 -31.75 0.94
N GLU A 211 -36.64 -30.95 2.01
CA GLU A 211 -37.73 -30.93 3.00
C GLU A 211 -39.08 -30.58 2.36
N GLU A 212 -39.13 -29.53 1.52
CA GLU A 212 -40.35 -29.13 0.81
C GLU A 212 -40.86 -30.22 -0.13
N ASN A 213 -39.99 -30.86 -0.89
CA ASN A 213 -40.37 -31.92 -1.83
C ASN A 213 -40.75 -33.21 -1.11
N GLN A 214 -40.10 -33.52 0.00
CA GLN A 214 -40.50 -34.64 0.86
C GLN A 214 -41.92 -34.41 1.38
N ARG A 215 -42.21 -33.22 1.92
CA ARG A 215 -43.55 -32.88 2.44
C ARG A 215 -44.63 -32.94 1.35
N LYS A 216 -44.32 -32.47 0.14
CA LYS A 216 -45.22 -32.62 -1.03
C LYS A 216 -45.45 -34.08 -1.37
N GLY A 217 -44.42 -34.91 -1.32
CA GLY A 217 -44.52 -36.35 -1.56
C GLY A 217 -45.39 -37.06 -0.52
N GLU A 218 -45.20 -36.71 0.76
CA GLU A 218 -46.01 -37.23 1.87
C GLU A 218 -47.49 -36.84 1.71
N LEU A 219 -47.81 -35.57 1.42
CA LEU A 219 -49.18 -35.11 1.15
C LEU A 219 -49.80 -35.80 -0.05
N LEU A 220 -49.05 -35.96 -1.15
CA LEU A 220 -49.52 -36.66 -2.34
C LEU A 220 -49.85 -38.13 -2.02
N TYR A 221 -49.03 -38.78 -1.18
CA TYR A 221 -49.24 -40.15 -0.77
C TYR A 221 -50.48 -40.29 0.12
N GLU A 222 -50.67 -39.36 1.07
CA GLU A 222 -51.86 -39.31 1.94
C GLU A 222 -53.16 -39.14 1.14
N HIS A 223 -53.15 -38.29 0.12
CA HIS A 223 -54.33 -38.01 -0.72
C HIS A 223 -54.33 -38.73 -2.08
N TYR A 224 -53.54 -39.80 -2.23
CA TYR A 224 -53.28 -40.46 -3.52
C TYR A 224 -54.57 -40.76 -4.31
N GLN A 225 -55.58 -41.33 -3.64
CA GLN A 225 -56.85 -41.71 -4.29
C GLN A 225 -57.63 -40.50 -4.83
N ALA A 226 -57.63 -39.39 -4.09
CA ALA A 226 -58.32 -38.17 -4.50
C ALA A 226 -57.63 -37.54 -5.72
N VAL A 227 -56.30 -37.52 -5.71
CA VAL A 227 -55.50 -37.00 -6.83
C VAL A 227 -55.62 -37.88 -8.07
N GLU A 228 -55.54 -39.21 -7.91
CA GLU A 228 -55.72 -40.17 -9.01
C GLU A 228 -57.10 -40.06 -9.65
N SER A 229 -58.16 -39.98 -8.83
CA SER A 229 -59.53 -39.79 -9.30
C SER A 229 -59.69 -38.49 -10.10
N LEU A 230 -59.15 -37.39 -9.60
CA LEU A 230 -59.17 -36.09 -10.27
C LEU A 230 -58.39 -36.12 -11.61
N LEU A 231 -57.22 -36.75 -11.64
CA LEU A 231 -56.42 -36.87 -12.86
C LEU A 231 -57.14 -37.71 -13.92
N ASN A 232 -57.80 -38.79 -13.51
CA ASN A 232 -58.63 -39.60 -14.40
C ASN A 232 -59.85 -38.81 -14.92
N GLU A 233 -60.53 -38.05 -14.06
CA GLU A 233 -61.63 -37.15 -14.45
C GLU A 233 -61.16 -36.10 -15.48
N ILE A 234 -60.03 -35.45 -15.24
CA ILE A 234 -59.44 -34.47 -16.17
C ILE A 234 -59.11 -35.12 -17.53
N ASN A 235 -58.49 -36.31 -17.51
CA ASN A 235 -58.12 -37.01 -18.74
C ASN A 235 -59.34 -37.46 -19.56
N GLU A 236 -60.42 -37.91 -18.91
CA GLU A 236 -61.67 -38.25 -19.59
C GLU A 236 -62.36 -37.00 -20.15
N LEU A 237 -62.47 -35.92 -19.37
CA LEU A 237 -63.06 -34.67 -19.84
C LEU A 237 -62.31 -34.10 -21.06
N ARG A 238 -60.99 -34.24 -21.10
CA ARG A 238 -60.14 -33.79 -22.20
C ARG A 238 -60.41 -34.52 -23.53
N LYS A 239 -60.97 -35.74 -23.50
CA LYS A 239 -61.35 -36.46 -24.74
C LYS A 239 -62.56 -35.85 -25.44
N HIS A 240 -63.40 -35.11 -24.70
CA HIS A 240 -64.71 -34.68 -25.19
C HIS A 240 -64.98 -33.17 -25.05
N HIS A 241 -64.15 -32.43 -24.32
CA HIS A 241 -64.37 -31.00 -24.03
C HIS A 241 -63.09 -30.16 -24.19
N ASP A 242 -63.28 -28.86 -24.45
CA ASP A 242 -62.19 -27.89 -24.53
C ASP A 242 -61.74 -27.40 -23.14
N TRP A 243 -60.53 -26.84 -23.06
CA TRP A 243 -59.95 -26.42 -21.79
C TRP A 243 -60.76 -25.36 -21.05
N LYS A 244 -61.47 -24.51 -21.79
CA LYS A 244 -62.34 -23.49 -21.22
C LYS A 244 -63.48 -24.12 -20.41
N THR A 245 -64.12 -25.14 -20.96
CA THR A 245 -65.18 -25.91 -20.29
C THR A 245 -64.64 -26.73 -19.12
N ILE A 246 -63.44 -27.30 -19.25
CA ILE A 246 -62.79 -28.09 -18.19
C ILE A 246 -62.43 -27.19 -16.99
N LYS A 247 -61.87 -26.00 -17.24
CA LYS A 247 -61.57 -24.99 -16.21
C LYS A 247 -62.83 -24.53 -15.46
N GLU A 248 -63.94 -24.35 -16.18
CA GLU A 248 -65.22 -23.95 -15.59
C GLU A 248 -65.77 -25.05 -14.67
N ARG A 249 -65.68 -26.32 -15.07
CA ARG A 249 -66.12 -27.48 -14.27
C ARG A 249 -65.27 -27.73 -13.03
N LEU A 250 -63.97 -27.51 -13.11
CA LEU A 250 -63.03 -27.79 -12.01
C LEU A 250 -62.75 -26.57 -11.12
N LYS A 251 -63.46 -25.46 -11.38
CA LYS A 251 -63.35 -24.20 -10.64
C LYS A 251 -63.62 -24.45 -9.15
N GLY A 252 -62.61 -24.21 -8.32
CA GLY A 252 -62.65 -24.41 -6.86
C GLY A 252 -62.08 -25.74 -6.36
N ARG A 253 -61.82 -26.73 -7.24
CA ARG A 253 -61.16 -28.00 -6.89
C ARG A 253 -59.74 -28.11 -7.42
N ALA A 254 -59.47 -27.47 -8.56
CA ALA A 254 -58.13 -27.38 -9.13
C ALA A 254 -57.96 -26.11 -9.99
N GLN A 255 -56.75 -25.58 -10.03
CA GLN A 255 -56.35 -24.52 -10.96
C GLN A 255 -55.52 -25.13 -12.10
N ILE A 256 -55.81 -24.76 -13.34
CA ILE A 256 -55.15 -25.34 -14.53
C ILE A 256 -54.43 -24.24 -15.32
N ASP A 257 -53.13 -24.40 -15.50
CA ASP A 257 -52.30 -23.60 -16.42
C ASP A 257 -52.03 -24.39 -17.70
N GLU A 258 -52.76 -24.06 -18.77
CA GLU A 258 -52.70 -24.74 -20.07
C GLU A 258 -51.35 -24.55 -20.76
N ALA A 259 -50.72 -23.39 -20.61
CA ALA A 259 -49.48 -23.06 -21.30
C ALA A 259 -48.30 -23.88 -20.76
N LYS A 260 -48.38 -24.29 -19.48
CA LYS A 260 -47.37 -25.09 -18.80
C LYS A 260 -47.78 -26.55 -18.60
N GLY A 261 -49.01 -26.92 -18.96
CA GLY A 261 -49.58 -28.24 -18.69
C GLY A 261 -49.63 -28.58 -17.20
N CYS A 262 -49.85 -27.57 -16.34
CA CYS A 262 -49.79 -27.72 -14.89
C CYS A 262 -51.18 -27.72 -14.26
N VAL A 263 -51.44 -28.64 -13.33
CA VAL A 263 -52.65 -28.67 -12.49
C VAL A 263 -52.22 -28.44 -11.05
N THR A 264 -52.74 -27.39 -10.43
CA THR A 264 -52.51 -27.06 -9.02
C THR A 264 -53.74 -27.44 -8.22
N ILE A 265 -53.53 -28.23 -7.17
CA ILE A 265 -54.57 -28.70 -6.25
C ILE A 265 -54.19 -28.26 -4.85
N ASP A 266 -55.20 -27.91 -4.06
CA ASP A 266 -55.03 -27.64 -2.64
C ASP A 266 -55.35 -28.93 -1.89
N LEU A 267 -54.37 -29.41 -1.12
CA LEU A 267 -54.47 -30.59 -0.29
C LEU A 267 -54.27 -30.09 1.15
N GLU A 268 -55.39 -29.72 1.79
CA GLU A 268 -55.45 -29.39 3.22
C GLU A 268 -55.44 -30.64 4.09
#